data_AF-A0A5E7YVX7-F1
#
_entry.id   AF-A0A5E7YVX7-F1
#
_cell.length_a   1.000
_cell.length_b   1.000
_cell.length_c   1.000
_cell.angle_alpha   90.00
_cell.angle_beta   90.00
_cell.angle_gamma   90.00
#
_symmetry.space_group_name_H-M   'P 1'
#
loop_
_entity.id
_entity.type
_entity.pdbx_description
1 polymer ?
#
loop_
_entity_poly.entity_id
_entity_poly.type
_entity_poly.pdbx_seq_one_letter_code
_entity_poly.pdbx_strand_id
1 'polypeptide(L)'
;MPTDKNGSPIDPVDAQIGGDGDIDGIAQTLTADDINAVLMSPQPAEQRLESLKAMRAEIEARSHADFGNDMGPLLDDIDAAIAQLSSRA
;
A
#
# COMPACT_ATOMS: atom_id res chain seq x y z
N MET A 1 51.09 0.57 -10.03
CA MET A 1 49.66 0.19 -9.91
C MET A 1 49.42 -0.29 -8.50
N PRO A 2 48.55 0.35 -7.71
CA PRO A 2 48.09 -0.17 -6.43
C PRO A 2 46.63 -0.65 -6.52
N THR A 3 46.37 -1.85 -6.01
CA THR A 3 45.03 -2.39 -5.73
C THR A 3 44.86 -2.44 -4.22
N ASP A 4 43.97 -1.62 -3.67
CA ASP A 4 43.59 -1.68 -2.26
C ASP A 4 42.07 -1.68 -2.07
N LYS A 5 41.68 -2.30 -0.96
CA LYS A 5 40.45 -3.05 -0.70
C LYS A 5 39.38 -2.20 0.00
N ASN A 6 38.12 -2.63 -0.20
CA ASN A 6 37.08 -2.82 0.82
C ASN A 6 36.48 -1.60 1.55
N GLY A 7 35.15 -1.60 1.61
CA GLY A 7 34.36 -0.78 2.53
C GLY A 7 33.35 0.07 1.80
N SER A 8 32.23 -0.52 1.39
CA SER A 8 31.01 0.26 1.13
C SER A 8 30.44 0.60 2.51
N PRO A 9 30.47 1.86 2.98
CA PRO A 9 29.65 2.22 4.12
C PRO A 9 28.21 2.22 3.61
N ILE A 10 27.42 1.23 4.03
CA ILE A 10 25.97 1.35 3.96
C ILE A 10 25.64 2.48 4.92
N ASP A 11 25.35 3.66 4.36
CA ASP A 11 24.84 4.79 5.12
C ASP A 11 23.48 4.36 5.69
N PRO A 12 23.27 4.39 7.02
CA PRO A 12 21.95 4.13 7.57
C PRO A 12 21.04 5.24 7.06
N VAL A 13 20.08 4.89 6.21
CA VAL A 13 19.00 5.80 5.87
C VAL A 13 18.30 6.17 7.17
N ASP A 14 18.49 7.41 7.61
CA ASP A 14 17.80 7.99 8.73
C ASP A 14 16.33 8.13 8.32
N ALA A 15 15.57 7.05 8.52
CA ALA A 15 14.14 7.03 8.32
C ALA A 15 13.53 7.85 9.45
N GLN A 16 13.54 9.17 9.27
CA GLN A 16 12.82 10.12 10.10
C GLN A 16 11.32 9.80 10.00
N ILE A 17 10.84 8.95 10.92
CA ILE A 17 9.43 8.62 11.05
C ILE A 17 8.71 9.82 11.69
N GLY A 18 7.82 10.42 10.90
CA GLY A 18 6.59 11.06 11.35
C GLY A 18 6.76 12.38 12.10
N GLY A 19 6.99 13.46 11.34
CA GLY A 19 6.62 14.80 11.78
C GLY A 19 5.15 15.05 11.46
N ASP A 20 4.45 15.65 12.43
CA ASP A 20 3.01 15.96 12.51
C ASP A 20 2.55 17.00 11.47
N GLY A 21 3.01 16.85 10.22
CA GLY A 21 2.65 17.71 9.10
C GLY A 21 1.41 17.18 8.41
N ASP A 22 0.37 18.00 8.39
CA ASP A 22 -0.77 17.91 7.49
C ASP A 22 -0.37 17.26 6.16
N ILE A 23 -0.82 16.03 5.97
CA ILE A 23 -0.53 15.24 4.79
C ILE A 23 -1.50 15.70 3.70
N ASP A 24 -1.24 16.88 3.12
CA ASP A 24 -1.38 17.06 1.67
C ASP A 24 -0.21 16.30 1.00
N GLY A 25 -0.05 15.03 1.41
CA GLY A 25 0.89 14.12 0.84
C GLY A 25 0.36 13.79 -0.52
N ILE A 26 1.21 13.95 -1.52
CA ILE A 26 1.01 13.43 -2.88
C ILE A 26 0.35 12.07 -2.72
N ALA A 27 -0.94 11.99 -3.03
CA ALA A 27 -1.75 10.84 -2.72
C ALA A 27 -1.11 9.65 -3.42
N GLN A 28 -0.38 8.81 -2.69
CA GLN A 28 0.37 7.72 -3.28
C GLN A 28 -0.62 6.88 -4.09
N THR A 29 -0.23 6.50 -5.31
CA THR A 29 -1.11 5.73 -6.18
C THR A 29 -1.23 4.35 -5.56
N LEU A 30 -2.44 3.97 -5.15
CA LEU A 30 -2.68 2.62 -4.68
C LEU A 30 -2.53 1.65 -5.84
N THR A 31 -1.86 0.53 -5.63
CA THR A 31 -1.57 -0.47 -6.66
C THR A 31 -2.01 -1.87 -6.24
N ALA A 32 -2.05 -2.81 -7.20
CA ALA A 32 -2.34 -4.22 -6.94
C ALA A 32 -1.34 -4.86 -5.95
N ASP A 33 -0.08 -4.40 -5.95
CA ASP A 33 0.94 -4.88 -5.02
C ASP A 33 0.61 -4.46 -3.58
N ASP A 34 0.06 -3.26 -3.37
CA ASP A 34 -0.35 -2.79 -2.04
C ASP A 34 -1.51 -3.62 -1.47
N ILE A 35 -2.48 -3.95 -2.32
CA ILE A 35 -3.61 -4.84 -1.96
C ILE A 35 -3.09 -6.21 -1.53
N ASN A 36 -2.16 -6.77 -2.31
CA ASN A 36 -1.57 -8.07 -2.03
C ASN A 36 -0.70 -8.04 -0.76
N ALA A 37 0.03 -6.95 -0.51
CA ALA A 37 0.81 -6.76 0.70
C ALA A 37 -0.09 -6.79 1.95
N VAL A 38 -1.26 -6.14 1.91
CA VAL A 38 -2.25 -6.20 3.01
C VAL A 38 -2.83 -7.60 3.14
N LEU A 39 -3.14 -8.28 2.03
CA LEU A 39 -3.67 -9.65 2.06
C LEU A 39 -2.68 -10.63 2.72
N MET A 40 -1.38 -10.49 2.40
CA MET A 40 -0.29 -11.33 2.91
C MET A 40 0.26 -10.89 4.27
N SER A 41 -0.20 -9.74 4.79
CA SER A 41 0.25 -9.20 6.07
C SER A 41 0.05 -10.20 7.23
N PRO A 42 0.98 -10.25 8.20
CA PRO A 42 0.82 -11.10 9.39
C PRO A 42 -0.25 -10.60 10.36
N GLN A 43 -0.91 -9.47 10.06
CA GLN A 43 -1.96 -8.91 10.90
C GLN A 43 -3.20 -9.81 10.99
N PRO A 44 -4.00 -9.67 12.08
CA PRO A 44 -5.28 -10.35 12.20
C PRO A 44 -6.19 -10.12 10.98
N ALA A 45 -7.02 -11.12 10.65
CA ALA A 45 -7.90 -11.05 9.48
C ALA A 45 -8.84 -9.84 9.52
N GLU A 46 -9.35 -9.47 10.70
CA GLU A 46 -10.21 -8.30 10.89
C GLU A 46 -9.49 -6.99 10.55
N GLN A 47 -8.24 -6.84 10.97
CA GLN A 47 -7.43 -5.65 10.67
C GLN A 47 -7.13 -5.55 9.18
N ARG A 48 -6.80 -6.67 8.53
CA ARG A 48 -6.58 -6.72 7.07
C ARG A 48 -7.85 -6.36 6.29
N LEU A 49 -9.01 -6.86 6.74
CA LEU A 49 -10.30 -6.51 6.15
C LEU A 49 -10.62 -5.02 6.30
N GLU A 50 -10.32 -4.43 7.46
CA GLU A 50 -10.50 -2.99 7.67
C GLU A 50 -9.61 -2.17 6.73
N SER A 51 -8.33 -2.55 6.60
CA SER A 51 -7.40 -1.89 5.67
C SER A 51 -7.84 -2.01 4.21
N LEU A 52 -8.30 -3.18 3.78
CA LEU A 52 -8.83 -3.37 2.42
C LEU A 52 -10.08 -2.53 2.15
N LYS A 53 -10.98 -2.41 3.13
CA LYS A 53 -12.17 -1.54 3.02
C LYS A 53 -11.79 -0.06 2.96
N ALA A 54 -10.79 0.37 3.72
CA ALA A 54 -10.29 1.74 3.65
C ALA A 54 -9.70 2.05 2.27
N MET A 55 -8.88 1.14 1.73
CA MET A 55 -8.34 1.25 0.36
C MET A 55 -9.44 1.32 -0.71
N ARG A 56 -10.49 0.51 -0.57
CA ARG A 56 -11.67 0.55 -1.46
C ARG A 56 -12.33 1.92 -1.46
N ALA A 57 -12.61 2.46 -0.27
CA ALA A 57 -13.26 3.76 -0.13
C ALA A 57 -12.42 4.91 -0.71
N GLU A 58 -11.10 4.83 -0.56
CA GLU A 58 -10.18 5.80 -1.15
C GLU A 58 -10.18 5.76 -2.68
N ILE A 59 -10.14 4.56 -3.28
CA ILE A 59 -10.22 4.42 -4.75
C ILE A 59 -11.58 4.88 -5.26
N GLU A 60 -12.68 4.55 -4.57
CA GLU A 60 -14.01 5.03 -4.95
C GLU A 60 -14.07 6.56 -4.94
N ALA A 61 -13.53 7.21 -3.90
CA ALA A 61 -13.45 8.67 -3.83
C ALA A 61 -12.65 9.28 -4.98
N ARG A 62 -11.51 8.66 -5.36
CA ARG A 62 -10.66 9.10 -6.48
C ARG A 62 -11.30 8.84 -7.85
N SER A 63 -12.00 7.71 -8.01
CA SER A 63 -12.71 7.35 -9.25
C SER A 63 -13.81 8.36 -9.60
N HIS A 64 -14.44 8.94 -8.57
CA HIS A 64 -15.45 9.99 -8.70
C HIS A 64 -14.86 11.36 -9.06
N ALA A 65 -13.59 11.60 -8.71
CA ALA A 65 -12.96 12.91 -8.85
C ALA A 65 -12.32 13.13 -10.23
N ASP A 66 -11.49 12.20 -10.72
CA ASP A 66 -10.60 12.51 -11.87
C ASP A 66 -10.39 11.37 -12.89
N PHE A 67 -10.76 10.12 -12.60
CA PHE A 67 -10.27 8.96 -13.38
C PHE A 67 -11.34 8.12 -14.11
N GLY A 68 -12.63 8.41 -13.95
CA GLY A 68 -13.69 7.60 -14.60
C GLY A 68 -13.58 6.11 -14.24
N ASN A 69 -13.83 5.22 -15.21
CA ASN A 69 -13.84 3.76 -15.00
C ASN A 69 -12.43 3.12 -14.99
N ASP A 70 -11.34 3.89 -15.06
CA ASP A 70 -9.97 3.34 -15.10
C ASP A 70 -9.54 2.67 -13.79
N MET A 71 -10.22 2.98 -12.68
CA MET A 71 -9.96 2.37 -11.37
C MET A 71 -10.74 1.07 -11.13
N GLY A 72 -11.60 0.65 -12.07
CA GLY A 72 -12.42 -0.55 -11.95
C GLY A 72 -11.62 -1.84 -11.65
N PRO A 73 -10.54 -2.13 -12.40
CA PRO A 73 -9.73 -3.32 -12.15
C PRO A 73 -9.15 -3.37 -10.73
N LEU A 74 -8.78 -2.21 -10.17
CA LEU A 74 -8.21 -2.13 -8.83
C LEU A 74 -9.28 -2.34 -7.74
N LEU A 75 -10.51 -1.87 -7.98
CA LEU A 75 -11.65 -2.17 -7.10
C LEU A 75 -11.99 -3.67 -7.11
N ASP A 76 -11.98 -4.29 -8.29
CA ASP A 76 -12.22 -5.73 -8.44
C ASP A 76 -11.16 -6.55 -7.67
N ASP A 77 -9.89 -6.15 -7.72
CA ASP A 77 -8.80 -6.80 -6.98
C ASP A 77 -9.00 -6.70 -5.46
N ILE A 78 -9.45 -5.55 -4.96
CA ILE A 78 -9.76 -5.37 -3.53
C ILE A 78 -10.94 -6.24 -3.12
N ASP A 79 -12.02 -6.25 -3.90
CA ASP A 79 -13.20 -7.04 -3.60
C ASP A 79 -12.87 -8.55 -3.60
N ALA A 80 -12.00 -9.00 -4.51
CA ALA A 80 -11.48 -10.37 -4.52
C ALA A 80 -10.67 -10.69 -3.25
N ALA A 81 -9.77 -9.80 -2.82
CA ALA A 81 -8.98 -9.98 -1.60
C ALA A 81 -9.87 -10.01 -0.33
N ILE A 82 -10.90 -9.17 -0.26
CA ILE A 82 -11.89 -9.16 0.83
C ILE A 82 -12.67 -10.48 0.85
N ALA A 83 -13.13 -10.96 -0.31
CA ALA A 83 -13.85 -12.23 -0.40
C ALA A 83 -12.96 -13.41 0.02
N GLN A 84 -11.70 -13.42 -0.39
CA GLN A 84 -10.74 -14.44 0.00
C GLN A 84 -10.52 -14.48 1.52
N LEU A 85 -10.37 -13.33 2.17
CA LEU A 85 -10.23 -13.23 3.63
C LEU A 85 -11.50 -13.67 4.35
N SER A 86 -12.67 -13.23 3.86
CA SER A 86 -13.96 -13.54 4.47
C SER A 86 -14.34 -15.02 4.35
N SER A 87 -13.84 -15.71 3.31
CA SER A 87 -14.06 -17.17 3.14
C SER A 87 -13.19 -18.05 4.04
N ARG A 88 -12.08 -17.51 4.58
CA ARG A 88 -11.14 -18.23 5.46
C ARG A 88 -11.36 -17.98 6.95
N ALA A 89 -12.20 -17.00 7.31
CA ALA A 89 -12.58 -16.69 8.68
C ALA A 89 -13.69 -17.63 9.16
#